data_AF-A0A5B9VU95-F1
#
_entry.id   AF-A0A5B9VU95-F1
#
_cell.length_a   1.000
_cell.length_b   1.000
_cell.length_c   1.000
_cell.angle_alpha   90.00
_cell.angle_beta   90.00
_cell.angle_gamma   90.00
#
_symmetry.space_group_name_H-M   'P 1'
#
loop_
_entity.id
_entity.type
_entity.pdbx_description
1 polymer ?
#
loop_
_entity_poly.entity_id
_entity_poly.type
_entity_poly.pdbx_seq_one_letter_code
_entity_poly.pdbx_strand_id
1 'polypeptide(L)'
;MVQVQGIRRRSAFTLIELLVVIAIIAVLISLLLPAVQSAREAARRAQCINNLKQIGLGFHNFEGTYGFFAPTWAISNTFLKPPFQPVDLTTLPATNGNYIPPCPPQFGLVCSNPLDIQSWVPMIMGYTEQTALYNSMNLSQAFPQPANTTAVSTQLNFMVCPSAPGGLRLAPYLNALNNQTVQLAAGDYAVDDGIDDSWLTANNIPHPPGTIVAGLLKGNTLRRIADVTDGTSNTILISEDAGRPDFFVQGRQLTYGQSYPWYRGGTPPTQDNEGSGAGWADYGSEFFTDGDGSNKHTNFSSNNEVYAFHPGGANHAFADGSVHFVKESVAPAVFAAMISYNAGEIISADQY
;
A
#
# COMPACT_ATOMS: atom_id res chain seq x y z
N MET A 1 -67.52 54.10 -6.07
CA MET A 1 -67.29 53.27 -4.86
C MET A 1 -65.93 52.63 -5.00
N VAL A 2 -64.89 53.19 -4.37
CA VAL A 2 -63.50 52.67 -4.46
C VAL A 2 -63.18 52.02 -3.12
N GLN A 3 -62.99 50.70 -3.12
CA GLN A 3 -62.55 49.95 -1.94
C GLN A 3 -61.06 50.21 -1.70
N VAL A 4 -60.72 50.75 -0.52
CA VAL A 4 -59.35 50.89 -0.04
C VAL A 4 -58.86 49.51 0.42
N GLN A 5 -57.91 48.91 -0.31
CA GLN A 5 -57.24 47.69 0.13
C GLN A 5 -56.34 47.99 1.33
N GLY A 6 -56.55 47.27 2.44
CA GLY A 6 -55.76 47.42 3.67
C GLY A 6 -54.29 47.03 3.46
N ILE A 7 -53.38 47.93 3.82
CA ILE A 7 -51.94 47.70 3.80
C ILE A 7 -51.63 46.60 4.83
N ARG A 8 -51.29 45.38 4.37
CA ARG A 8 -50.73 44.33 5.23
C ARG A 8 -49.44 44.87 5.85
N ARG A 9 -49.45 45.15 7.16
CA ARG A 9 -48.23 45.46 7.93
C ARG A 9 -47.29 44.26 7.80
N ARG A 10 -46.17 44.43 7.09
CA ARG A 10 -45.07 43.46 7.11
C ARG A 10 -44.43 43.54 8.49
N SER A 11 -44.43 42.44 9.24
CA SER A 11 -43.66 42.34 10.48
C SER A 11 -42.18 42.46 10.14
N ALA A 12 -41.52 43.50 10.61
CA ALA A 12 -40.08 43.66 10.49
C ALA A 12 -39.40 42.87 11.61
N PHE A 13 -38.38 42.09 11.27
CA PHE A 13 -37.54 41.39 12.24
C PHE A 13 -36.76 42.39 13.08
N THR A 14 -36.66 42.16 14.39
CA THR A 14 -35.80 42.97 15.26
C THR A 14 -34.35 42.54 15.13
N LEU A 15 -33.42 43.48 15.30
CA LEU A 15 -31.98 43.21 15.28
C LEU A 15 -31.57 42.16 16.32
N ILE A 16 -32.27 42.11 17.46
CA ILE A 16 -32.03 41.14 18.53
C ILE A 16 -32.43 39.72 18.09
N GLU A 17 -33.61 39.55 17.46
CA GLU A 17 -34.04 38.24 16.95
C GLU A 17 -33.05 37.68 15.93
N LEU A 18 -32.52 38.54 15.04
CA LEU A 18 -31.50 38.12 14.08
C LEU A 18 -30.20 37.72 14.78
N LEU A 19 -29.72 38.51 15.75
CA LEU A 19 -28.50 38.22 16.51
C LEU A 19 -28.58 36.89 17.28
N VAL A 20 -29.74 36.58 17.88
CA VAL A 20 -29.94 35.32 18.62
C VAL A 20 -29.89 34.14 17.66
N VAL A 21 -30.55 34.24 16.49
CA VAL A 21 -30.57 33.16 15.49
C VAL A 21 -29.15 32.87 14.98
N ILE A 22 -28.38 33.90 14.61
CA ILE A 22 -27.00 33.68 14.15
C ILE A 22 -26.11 33.11 15.25
N ALA A 23 -26.31 33.51 16.51
CA ALA A 23 -25.56 32.97 17.64
C ALA A 23 -25.85 31.47 17.86
N ILE A 24 -27.11 31.06 17.77
CA ILE A 24 -27.51 29.65 17.87
C ILE A 24 -26.92 28.86 16.70
N ILE A 25 -27.03 29.35 15.46
CA ILE A 25 -26.47 28.68 14.28
C ILE A 25 -24.94 28.54 14.41
N ALA A 26 -24.24 29.58 14.84
CA ALA A 26 -22.79 29.54 15.03
C ALA A 26 -22.37 28.48 16.06
N VAL A 27 -23.10 28.36 17.18
CA VAL A 27 -22.86 27.33 18.20
C VAL A 27 -23.18 25.93 17.67
N LEU A 28 -24.27 25.76 16.91
CA LEU A 28 -24.61 24.47 16.32
C LEU A 28 -23.56 24.02 15.30
N ILE A 29 -23.10 24.92 14.43
CA ILE A 29 -22.06 24.61 13.43
C ILE A 29 -20.73 24.29 14.11
N SER A 30 -20.34 25.03 15.16
CA SER A 30 -19.08 24.78 15.86
C SER A 30 -19.03 23.43 16.55
N LEU A 31 -20.18 22.92 17.01
CA LEU A 31 -20.31 21.58 17.60
C LEU A 31 -20.45 20.48 16.55
N LEU A 32 -21.13 20.75 15.43
CA LEU A 32 -21.39 19.74 14.39
C LEU A 32 -20.19 19.52 13.46
N LEU A 33 -19.40 20.55 13.15
CA LEU A 33 -18.31 20.43 12.18
C LEU A 33 -17.23 19.41 12.62
N PRO A 34 -16.72 19.44 13.87
CA PRO A 34 -15.75 18.44 14.33
C PRO A 34 -16.35 17.02 14.35
N ALA A 35 -17.63 16.90 14.73
CA ALA A 35 -18.32 15.61 14.80
C ALA A 35 -18.53 14.98 13.41
N VAL A 36 -18.90 15.79 12.41
CA VAL A 36 -19.05 15.30 11.02
C VAL A 36 -17.69 14.91 10.44
N GLN A 37 -16.63 15.65 10.75
CA GLN A 37 -15.28 15.34 10.29
C GLN A 37 -14.75 14.03 10.89
N SER A 38 -14.93 13.82 12.20
CA SER A 38 -14.52 12.57 12.86
C SER A 38 -15.31 11.37 12.35
N ALA A 39 -16.63 11.53 12.16
CA ALA A 39 -17.48 10.47 11.60
C ALA A 39 -17.07 10.10 10.16
N ARG A 40 -16.72 11.09 9.33
CA ARG A 40 -16.23 10.85 7.97
C ARG A 40 -14.90 10.10 7.97
N GLU A 41 -13.96 10.46 8.83
CA GLU A 41 -12.68 9.75 8.91
C GLU A 41 -12.86 8.31 9.42
N ALA A 42 -13.72 8.11 10.42
CA ALA A 42 -14.04 6.76 10.89
C ALA A 42 -14.63 5.89 9.76
N ALA A 43 -15.49 6.45 8.92
CA ALA A 43 -16.04 5.74 7.77
C ALA A 43 -14.97 5.42 6.71
N ARG A 44 -14.07 6.37 6.40
CA ARG A 44 -12.97 6.13 5.46
C ARG A 44 -12.01 5.05 5.97
N ARG A 45 -11.64 5.11 7.25
CA ARG A 45 -10.80 4.09 7.88
C ARG A 45 -11.49 2.72 7.90
N ALA A 46 -12.79 2.65 8.18
CA ALA A 46 -13.54 1.40 8.10
C ALA A 46 -13.50 0.79 6.69
N GLN A 47 -13.52 1.64 5.65
CA GLN A 47 -13.36 1.19 4.28
C GLN A 47 -11.92 0.70 3.99
N CYS A 48 -10.87 1.40 4.46
CA CYS A 48 -9.49 0.89 4.29
C CYS A 48 -9.27 -0.44 5.02
N ILE A 49 -9.90 -0.65 6.19
CA ILE A 49 -9.94 -1.94 6.89
C ILE A 49 -10.64 -3.02 6.05
N ASN A 50 -11.77 -2.70 5.41
CA ASN A 50 -12.48 -3.67 4.58
C ASN A 50 -11.69 -4.04 3.32
N ASN A 51 -10.99 -3.08 2.72
CA ASN A 51 -10.07 -3.32 1.60
C ASN A 51 -8.97 -4.33 2.00
N LEU A 52 -8.30 -4.10 3.14
CA LEU A 52 -7.30 -5.03 3.68
C LEU A 52 -7.88 -6.41 3.98
N LYS A 53 -9.11 -6.49 4.48
CA LYS A 53 -9.81 -7.79 4.66
C LYS A 53 -10.06 -8.50 3.33
N GLN A 54 -10.47 -7.78 2.28
CA GLN A 54 -10.65 -8.36 0.95
C GLN A 54 -9.32 -8.90 0.39
N ILE A 55 -8.23 -8.15 0.59
CA ILE A 55 -6.89 -8.59 0.19
C ILE A 55 -6.45 -9.82 0.98
N GLY A 56 -6.57 -9.80 2.31
CA GLY A 56 -6.24 -10.94 3.18
C GLY A 56 -7.03 -12.19 2.83
N LEU A 57 -8.33 -12.06 2.54
CA LEU A 57 -9.15 -13.16 2.03
C LEU A 57 -8.65 -13.68 0.67
N GLY A 58 -8.21 -12.80 -0.21
CA GLY A 58 -7.59 -13.18 -1.49
C GLY A 58 -6.34 -14.04 -1.29
N PHE A 59 -5.46 -13.64 -0.37
CA PHE A 59 -4.27 -14.41 0.01
C PHE A 59 -4.62 -15.76 0.64
N HIS A 60 -5.58 -15.81 1.56
CA HIS A 60 -6.01 -17.07 2.20
C HIS A 60 -6.67 -18.05 1.21
N ASN A 61 -7.48 -17.57 0.27
CA ASN A 61 -8.04 -18.43 -0.78
C ASN A 61 -6.96 -18.95 -1.75
N PHE A 62 -5.97 -18.11 -2.05
CA PHE A 62 -4.80 -18.54 -2.83
C PHE A 62 -4.01 -19.61 -2.07
N GLU A 63 -3.69 -19.36 -0.80
CA GLU A 63 -2.96 -20.30 0.06
C GLU A 63 -3.71 -21.63 0.21
N GLY A 64 -5.02 -21.60 0.46
CA GLY A 64 -5.84 -22.80 0.55
C GLY A 64 -5.91 -23.60 -0.75
N THR A 65 -5.73 -22.96 -1.91
CA THR A 65 -5.75 -23.63 -3.22
C THR A 65 -4.39 -24.20 -3.61
N TYR A 66 -3.30 -23.46 -3.34
CA TYR A 66 -1.96 -23.77 -3.84
C TYR A 66 -0.99 -24.27 -2.75
N GLY A 67 -1.37 -24.16 -1.48
CA GLY A 67 -0.60 -24.61 -0.31
C GLY A 67 0.53 -23.66 0.11
N PHE A 68 0.56 -22.43 -0.39
CA PHE A 68 1.51 -21.36 -0.05
C PHE A 68 0.92 -19.98 -0.36
N PHE A 69 1.36 -18.94 0.36
CA PHE A 69 0.98 -17.56 0.06
C PHE A 69 1.59 -17.09 -1.27
N ALA A 70 0.82 -16.30 -2.03
CA ALA A 70 1.36 -15.65 -3.22
C ALA A 70 2.58 -14.78 -2.85
N PRO A 71 3.74 -14.96 -3.51
CA PRO A 71 4.90 -14.10 -3.25
C PRO A 71 4.61 -12.67 -3.71
N THR A 72 5.40 -11.72 -3.23
CA THR A 72 5.22 -10.31 -3.59
C THR A 72 5.32 -10.08 -5.09
N TRP A 73 6.25 -10.78 -5.72
CA TRP A 73 6.35 -10.94 -7.16
C TRP A 73 6.98 -12.29 -7.50
N ALA A 74 6.75 -12.77 -8.72
CA ALA A 74 7.40 -13.97 -9.24
C ALA A 74 7.89 -13.77 -10.69
N ILE A 75 9.08 -14.30 -10.97
CA ILE A 75 9.70 -14.34 -12.29
C ILE A 75 9.67 -15.78 -12.79
N SER A 76 8.77 -16.16 -13.71
CA SER A 76 8.88 -17.37 -14.56
C SER A 76 7.54 -17.78 -15.15
N ASN A 77 7.53 -18.18 -16.42
CA ASN A 77 6.39 -18.83 -17.08
C ASN A 77 5.85 -20.10 -16.36
N THR A 78 6.59 -20.66 -15.40
CA THR A 78 6.23 -21.83 -14.60
C THR A 78 5.42 -21.44 -13.35
N PHE A 79 5.63 -20.24 -12.81
CA PHE A 79 4.82 -19.66 -11.71
C PHE A 79 3.63 -18.84 -12.18
N LEU A 80 3.56 -18.55 -13.48
CA LEU A 80 2.57 -17.63 -14.02
C LEU A 80 1.45 -18.34 -14.80
N LYS A 81 1.37 -19.66 -14.64
CA LYS A 81 0.30 -20.48 -15.20
C LYS A 81 -0.36 -21.31 -14.10
N PRO A 82 -1.69 -21.23 -13.95
CA PRO A 82 -2.43 -22.21 -13.18
C PRO A 82 -2.19 -23.62 -13.76
N PRO A 83 -1.97 -24.65 -12.92
CA PRO A 83 -1.88 -24.58 -11.46
C PRO A 83 -0.52 -24.04 -11.00
N PHE A 84 -0.49 -22.98 -10.19
CA PHE A 84 0.74 -22.43 -9.64
C PHE A 84 1.48 -23.52 -8.84
N GLN A 85 2.72 -23.84 -9.24
CA GLN A 85 3.50 -24.91 -8.63
C GLN A 85 4.62 -24.32 -7.77
N PRO A 86 4.96 -24.96 -6.64
CA PRO A 86 6.12 -24.56 -5.87
C PRO A 86 7.40 -24.98 -6.59
N VAL A 87 8.00 -24.06 -7.35
CA VAL A 87 9.31 -24.26 -7.99
C VAL A 87 10.36 -23.37 -7.32
N ASP A 88 11.48 -23.94 -6.87
CA ASP A 88 12.57 -23.13 -6.34
C ASP A 88 13.26 -22.36 -7.47
N LEU A 89 12.88 -21.09 -7.66
CA LEU A 89 13.41 -20.24 -8.73
C LEU A 89 14.85 -19.81 -8.52
N THR A 90 15.40 -20.00 -7.32
CA THR A 90 16.83 -19.74 -7.07
C THR A 90 17.73 -20.78 -7.76
N THR A 91 17.14 -21.89 -8.23
CA THR A 91 17.86 -23.05 -8.81
C THR A 91 17.68 -23.22 -10.31
N LEU A 92 16.93 -22.33 -11.00
CA LEU A 92 16.70 -22.47 -12.44
C LEU A 92 18.01 -22.30 -13.24
N PRO A 93 18.34 -23.24 -14.16
CA PRO A 93 19.57 -23.16 -14.93
C PRO A 93 19.56 -21.95 -15.87
N ALA A 94 20.65 -21.20 -15.85
CA ALA A 94 20.94 -20.10 -16.77
C ALA A 94 20.88 -20.57 -18.23
N THR A 95 19.79 -20.28 -18.95
CA THR A 95 19.85 -20.32 -20.41
C THR A 95 20.71 -19.15 -20.89
N ASN A 96 21.89 -19.47 -21.43
CA ASN A 96 22.83 -18.55 -22.10
C ASN A 96 23.72 -17.67 -21.22
N GLY A 97 24.18 -18.14 -20.06
CA GLY A 97 25.32 -17.54 -19.35
C GLY A 97 25.13 -16.12 -18.80
N ASN A 98 23.92 -15.56 -18.92
CA ASN A 98 23.52 -14.31 -18.30
C ASN A 98 22.45 -14.60 -17.23
N TYR A 99 22.86 -15.22 -16.13
CA TYR A 99 22.13 -15.00 -14.87
C TYR A 99 22.72 -13.75 -14.23
N ILE A 100 22.32 -12.59 -14.75
CA ILE A 100 22.32 -11.38 -13.94
C ILE A 100 20.94 -11.43 -13.28
N PRO A 101 20.80 -11.56 -11.95
CA PRO A 101 19.51 -11.33 -11.32
C PRO A 101 19.12 -9.89 -11.68
N PRO A 102 18.13 -9.65 -12.54
CA PRO A 102 18.00 -8.34 -13.17
C PRO A 102 16.88 -7.54 -12.52
N CYS A 103 16.61 -7.82 -11.25
CA CYS A 103 16.15 -6.79 -10.36
C CYS A 103 17.03 -6.91 -9.11
N PRO A 104 18.02 -6.02 -8.93
CA PRO A 104 18.57 -5.82 -7.60
C PRO A 104 17.37 -5.64 -6.66
N PRO A 105 17.37 -6.22 -5.45
CA PRO A 105 16.33 -6.00 -4.44
C PRO A 105 16.34 -4.57 -3.89
N GLN A 106 16.59 -3.56 -4.74
CA GLN A 106 17.04 -2.25 -4.34
C GLN A 106 16.46 -1.17 -5.26
N PHE A 107 15.59 -0.37 -4.64
CA PHE A 107 15.39 1.08 -4.88
C PHE A 107 15.19 1.48 -6.34
N GLY A 108 13.94 1.55 -6.79
CA GLY A 108 13.59 2.36 -7.97
C GLY A 108 14.16 1.91 -9.32
N LEU A 109 14.75 0.71 -9.41
CA LEU A 109 15.30 0.21 -10.66
C LEU A 109 14.24 -0.55 -11.46
N VAL A 110 13.98 -0.09 -12.69
CA VAL A 110 13.08 -0.74 -13.64
C VAL A 110 13.71 -2.05 -14.12
N CYS A 111 13.06 -3.20 -13.89
CA CYS A 111 13.55 -4.49 -14.38
C CYS A 111 13.62 -4.44 -15.92
N SER A 112 14.82 -4.55 -16.48
CA SER A 112 15.06 -4.59 -17.93
C SER A 112 15.09 -6.03 -18.48
N ASN A 113 14.55 -6.98 -17.73
CA ASN A 113 14.54 -8.39 -18.09
C ASN A 113 13.31 -8.76 -18.91
N PRO A 114 13.47 -9.44 -20.06
CA PRO A 114 12.35 -9.98 -20.85
C PRO A 114 11.53 -11.08 -20.14
N LEU A 115 11.89 -11.49 -18.92
CA LEU A 115 11.09 -12.47 -18.17
C LEU A 115 9.76 -11.87 -17.70
N ASP A 116 8.74 -12.72 -17.69
CA ASP A 116 7.41 -12.41 -17.20
C ASP A 116 7.47 -12.19 -15.69
N ILE A 117 7.20 -10.97 -15.23
CA ILE A 117 7.10 -10.61 -13.81
C ILE A 117 5.66 -10.23 -13.52
N GLN A 118 5.04 -10.90 -12.55
CA GLN A 118 3.74 -10.51 -11.98
C GLN A 118 3.90 -10.19 -10.51
N SER A 119 3.14 -9.19 -10.04
CA SER A 119 2.98 -8.90 -8.62
C SER A 119 1.99 -9.88 -7.96
N TRP A 120 1.89 -9.77 -6.64
CA TRP A 120 0.91 -10.51 -5.84
C TRP A 120 -0.54 -10.21 -6.23
N VAL A 121 -0.85 -9.00 -6.74
CA VAL A 121 -2.24 -8.60 -7.02
C VAL A 121 -2.86 -9.45 -8.13
N PRO A 122 -2.30 -9.57 -9.36
CA PRO A 122 -2.80 -10.51 -10.36
C PRO A 122 -2.95 -11.95 -9.84
N MET A 123 -2.05 -12.41 -8.97
CA MET A 123 -2.08 -13.78 -8.45
C MET A 123 -3.30 -14.04 -7.57
N ILE A 124 -3.65 -13.11 -6.68
CA ILE A 124 -4.82 -13.25 -5.81
C ILE A 124 -6.12 -12.77 -6.47
N MET A 125 -6.04 -12.07 -7.61
CA MET A 125 -7.18 -11.41 -8.26
C MET A 125 -8.33 -12.35 -8.63
N GLY A 126 -8.02 -13.62 -8.90
CA GLY A 126 -9.03 -14.67 -9.10
C GLY A 126 -9.97 -14.86 -7.89
N TYR A 127 -9.55 -14.41 -6.70
CA TYR A 127 -10.24 -14.56 -5.43
C TYR A 127 -10.76 -13.24 -4.83
N THR A 128 -10.62 -12.10 -5.52
CA THR A 128 -11.01 -10.76 -5.03
C THR A 128 -12.21 -10.16 -5.78
N GLU A 129 -13.14 -10.99 -6.25
CA GLU A 129 -14.29 -10.59 -7.10
C GLU A 129 -13.89 -9.90 -8.43
N GLN A 130 -12.63 -10.03 -8.84
CA GLN A 130 -12.08 -9.48 -10.09
C GLN A 130 -11.80 -10.55 -11.15
N THR A 131 -12.52 -11.68 -11.12
CA THR A 131 -12.31 -12.80 -12.04
C THR A 131 -12.40 -12.41 -13.52
N ALA A 132 -13.26 -11.45 -13.88
CA ALA A 132 -13.37 -10.96 -15.25
C ALA A 132 -12.09 -10.23 -15.70
N LEU A 133 -11.52 -9.39 -14.84
CA LEU A 133 -10.25 -8.70 -15.10
C LEU A 133 -9.09 -9.70 -15.15
N TYR A 134 -9.02 -10.61 -14.17
CA TYR A 134 -8.03 -11.69 -14.15
C TYR A 134 -8.01 -12.50 -15.45
N ASN A 135 -9.18 -12.92 -15.96
CA ASN A 135 -9.29 -13.68 -17.20
C ASN A 135 -8.91 -12.89 -18.46
N SER A 136 -8.93 -11.55 -18.38
CA SER A 136 -8.51 -10.68 -19.49
C SER A 136 -6.99 -10.50 -19.55
N MET A 137 -6.27 -10.80 -18.46
CA MET A 137 -4.82 -10.66 -18.39
C MET A 137 -4.11 -11.87 -19.01
N ASN A 138 -3.06 -11.60 -19.78
CA ASN A 138 -2.09 -12.60 -20.19
C ASN A 138 -0.96 -12.67 -19.15
N LEU A 139 -1.10 -13.58 -18.19
CA LEU A 139 -0.09 -13.76 -17.14
C LEU A 139 1.23 -14.36 -17.66
N SER A 140 1.25 -14.90 -18.88
CA SER A 140 2.48 -15.34 -19.57
C SER A 140 3.24 -14.20 -20.25
N GLN A 141 2.92 -12.96 -19.91
CA GLN A 141 3.59 -11.74 -20.35
C GLN A 141 3.68 -10.79 -19.16
N ALA A 142 4.82 -10.13 -18.98
CA ALA A 142 4.97 -9.11 -17.93
C ALA A 142 3.82 -8.08 -17.97
N PHE A 143 3.48 -7.50 -16.81
CA PHE A 143 2.36 -6.58 -16.66
C PHE A 143 2.35 -5.37 -17.63
N PRO A 144 3.48 -4.77 -18.08
CA PRO A 144 3.46 -3.60 -18.95
C PRO A 144 3.51 -3.98 -20.44
N GLN A 145 3.33 -5.26 -20.79
CA GLN A 145 3.28 -5.70 -22.19
C GLN A 145 1.97 -5.26 -22.86
N PRO A 146 1.96 -4.99 -24.18
CA PRO A 146 0.78 -4.49 -24.90
C PRO A 146 -0.52 -5.26 -24.62
N ALA A 147 -0.44 -6.59 -24.47
CA ALA A 147 -1.60 -7.44 -24.16
C ALA A 147 -2.27 -7.14 -22.81
N ASN A 148 -1.54 -6.58 -21.85
CA ASN A 148 -2.02 -6.33 -20.48
C ASN A 148 -2.35 -4.85 -20.21
N THR A 149 -1.94 -3.92 -21.09
CA THR A 149 -2.08 -2.47 -20.89
C THR A 149 -3.50 -1.98 -20.55
N THR A 150 -4.53 -2.60 -21.13
CA THR A 150 -5.93 -2.29 -20.79
C THR A 150 -6.33 -2.82 -19.42
N ALA A 151 -5.83 -4.00 -19.03
CA ALA A 151 -6.12 -4.58 -17.73
C ALA A 151 -5.47 -3.77 -16.61
N VAL A 152 -4.16 -3.49 -16.71
CA VAL A 152 -3.38 -2.81 -15.66
C VAL A 152 -3.76 -1.35 -15.44
N SER A 153 -4.47 -0.71 -16.38
CA SER A 153 -5.05 0.62 -16.22
C SER A 153 -6.44 0.62 -15.57
N THR A 154 -7.01 -0.57 -15.29
CA THR A 154 -8.30 -0.69 -14.61
C THR A 154 -8.16 -0.32 -13.14
N GLN A 155 -8.94 0.67 -12.70
CA GLN A 155 -8.90 1.18 -11.34
C GLN A 155 -9.71 0.28 -10.39
N LEU A 156 -9.04 -0.26 -9.38
CA LEU A 156 -9.62 -1.20 -8.41
C LEU A 156 -10.01 -0.46 -7.13
N ASN A 157 -11.31 -0.37 -6.83
CA ASN A 157 -11.79 0.34 -5.65
C ASN A 157 -11.22 -0.22 -4.34
N PHE A 158 -10.99 -1.53 -4.26
CA PHE A 158 -10.42 -2.16 -3.07
C PHE A 158 -8.91 -1.90 -2.93
N MET A 159 -8.25 -1.41 -3.97
CA MET A 159 -6.83 -1.01 -3.92
C MET A 159 -6.65 0.47 -3.57
N VAL A 160 -7.73 1.24 -3.37
CA VAL A 160 -7.64 2.67 -3.07
C VAL A 160 -8.12 2.94 -1.66
N CYS A 161 -7.28 3.57 -0.83
CA CYS A 161 -7.67 4.01 0.50
C CYS A 161 -8.37 5.36 0.39
N PRO A 162 -9.66 5.48 0.77
CA PRO A 162 -10.39 6.74 0.68
C PRO A 162 -9.85 7.88 1.56
N SER A 163 -8.99 7.59 2.54
CA SER A 163 -8.29 8.64 3.31
C SER A 163 -7.12 9.24 2.53
N ALA A 164 -6.60 8.56 1.51
CA ALA A 164 -5.60 9.12 0.61
C ALA A 164 -6.20 10.20 -0.30
N PRO A 165 -5.47 11.29 -0.58
CA PRO A 165 -5.89 12.28 -1.55
C PRO A 165 -5.92 11.69 -2.97
N GLY A 166 -6.69 12.31 -3.86
CA GLY A 166 -6.72 11.96 -5.29
C GLY A 166 -7.62 10.79 -5.70
N GLY A 167 -8.01 9.90 -4.78
CA GLY A 167 -8.94 8.81 -5.07
C GLY A 167 -8.40 7.82 -6.12
N LEU A 168 -9.18 7.52 -7.16
CA LEU A 168 -8.74 6.63 -8.22
C LEU A 168 -7.70 7.33 -9.11
N ARG A 169 -6.46 6.82 -9.12
CA ARG A 169 -5.31 7.46 -9.79
C ARG A 169 -4.71 6.57 -10.89
N LEU A 170 -4.04 7.20 -11.84
CA LEU A 170 -3.21 6.54 -12.86
C LEU A 170 -1.78 7.05 -12.72
N ALA A 171 -0.81 6.17 -12.88
CA ALA A 171 0.61 6.50 -12.91
C ALA A 171 1.20 6.09 -14.26
N PRO A 172 1.96 6.98 -14.94
CA PRO A 172 2.75 6.57 -16.08
C PRO A 172 3.90 5.69 -15.60
N TYR A 173 4.13 4.59 -16.32
CA TYR A 173 5.23 3.66 -16.11
C TYR A 173 6.00 3.53 -17.42
N LEU A 174 7.30 3.81 -17.41
CA LEU A 174 8.16 3.62 -18.57
C LEU A 174 8.63 2.17 -18.64
N ASN A 175 8.13 1.43 -19.63
CA ASN A 175 8.58 0.06 -19.88
C ASN A 175 9.99 0.07 -20.47
N ALA A 176 10.98 -0.33 -19.66
CA ALA A 176 12.39 -0.35 -20.06
C ALA A 176 12.70 -1.30 -21.23
N LEU A 177 11.84 -2.29 -21.53
CA LEU A 177 12.08 -3.27 -22.60
C LEU A 177 11.81 -2.71 -23.99
N ASN A 178 10.83 -1.82 -24.12
CA ASN A 178 10.36 -1.30 -25.40
C ASN A 178 10.25 0.22 -25.43
N ASN A 179 10.64 0.90 -24.34
CA ASN A 179 10.60 2.34 -24.17
C ASN A 179 9.20 2.95 -24.38
N GLN A 180 8.15 2.17 -24.11
CA GLN A 180 6.76 2.62 -24.16
C GLN A 180 6.27 3.00 -22.76
N THR A 181 5.56 4.13 -22.67
CA THR A 181 4.88 4.52 -21.44
C THR A 181 3.51 3.85 -21.36
N VAL A 182 3.25 3.12 -20.28
CA VAL A 182 1.98 2.46 -19.95
C VAL A 182 1.33 3.20 -18.79
N GLN A 183 0.00 3.28 -18.75
CA GLN A 183 -0.72 3.80 -17.60
C GLN A 183 -1.08 2.65 -16.67
N LEU A 184 -0.67 2.74 -15.41
CA LEU A 184 -1.01 1.79 -14.36
C LEU A 184 -2.03 2.42 -13.41
N ALA A 185 -3.05 1.67 -13.03
CA ALA A 185 -3.93 2.09 -11.93
C ALA A 185 -3.21 1.93 -10.60
N ALA A 186 -3.22 3.02 -9.82
CA ALA A 186 -2.46 3.06 -8.58
C ALA A 186 -3.10 2.20 -7.48
N GLY A 187 -2.28 1.70 -6.55
CA GLY A 187 -2.69 1.03 -5.32
C GLY A 187 -2.16 1.74 -4.08
N ASP A 188 -2.92 1.68 -2.98
CA ASP A 188 -2.61 2.24 -1.66
C ASP A 188 -2.27 1.16 -0.62
N TYR A 189 -2.03 -0.06 -1.08
CA TYR A 189 -1.69 -1.22 -0.26
C TYR A 189 -0.55 -1.96 -0.92
N ALA A 190 0.47 -2.27 -0.14
CA ALA A 190 1.67 -2.90 -0.61
C ALA A 190 2.21 -3.87 0.45
N VAL A 191 2.96 -4.85 -0.02
CA VAL A 191 3.62 -5.82 0.84
C VAL A 191 4.85 -5.17 1.48
N ASP A 192 5.01 -5.31 2.79
CA ASP A 192 6.28 -5.02 3.46
C ASP A 192 7.15 -6.30 3.38
N ASP A 193 8.14 -6.31 2.50
CA ASP A 193 8.94 -7.51 2.21
C ASP A 193 10.16 -7.64 3.14
N GLY A 194 10.38 -6.66 4.03
CA GLY A 194 11.36 -6.75 5.09
C GLY A 194 11.89 -5.41 5.62
N ILE A 195 12.93 -5.50 6.44
CA ILE A 195 13.58 -4.36 7.09
C ILE A 195 15.08 -4.38 6.84
N ASP A 196 15.61 -3.20 6.54
CA ASP A 196 17.03 -2.96 6.27
C ASP A 196 17.91 -2.98 7.53
N ASP A 197 19.12 -3.52 7.39
CA ASP A 197 20.17 -3.55 8.41
C ASP A 197 20.48 -2.14 8.97
N SER A 198 20.47 -1.13 8.08
CA SER A 198 20.74 0.25 8.48
C SER A 198 19.61 0.83 9.33
N TRP A 199 18.36 0.43 9.10
CA TRP A 199 17.23 0.85 9.91
C TRP A 199 17.28 0.22 11.31
N LEU A 200 17.58 -1.09 11.38
CA LEU A 200 17.79 -1.78 12.65
C LEU A 200 18.91 -1.13 13.46
N THR A 201 20.02 -0.81 12.80
CA THR A 201 21.18 -0.12 13.39
C THR A 201 20.79 1.26 13.90
N ALA A 202 20.09 2.06 13.08
CA ALA A 202 19.68 3.41 13.45
C ALA A 202 18.72 3.42 14.66
N ASN A 203 17.95 2.34 14.84
CA ASN A 203 17.04 2.13 15.96
C ASN A 203 17.67 1.41 17.17
N ASN A 204 18.98 1.12 17.15
CA ASN A 204 19.68 0.39 18.21
C ASN A 204 19.09 -1.00 18.53
N ILE A 205 18.52 -1.66 17.52
CA ILE A 205 18.01 -3.03 17.65
C ILE A 205 19.19 -3.98 17.51
N PRO A 206 19.48 -4.90 18.45
CA PRO A 206 20.61 -5.82 18.31
C PRO A 206 20.43 -6.83 17.17
N HIS A 207 21.38 -6.89 16.24
CA HIS A 207 21.40 -7.84 15.11
C HIS A 207 22.85 -8.04 14.60
N PRO A 208 23.16 -9.19 13.97
CA PRO A 208 24.42 -9.36 13.23
C PRO A 208 24.52 -8.36 12.05
N PRO A 209 25.70 -7.83 11.70
CA PRO A 209 25.84 -6.95 10.54
C PRO A 209 25.39 -7.60 9.24
N GLY A 210 24.64 -6.86 8.41
CA GLY A 210 24.06 -7.34 7.16
C GLY A 210 22.78 -8.18 7.35
N THR A 211 22.12 -8.07 8.50
CA THR A 211 20.84 -8.75 8.74
C THR A 211 19.75 -8.08 7.94
N ILE A 212 18.97 -8.91 7.24
CA ILE A 212 17.70 -8.50 6.63
C ILE A 212 16.61 -9.27 7.36
N VAL A 213 15.72 -8.55 8.05
CA VAL A 213 14.48 -9.15 8.57
C VAL A 213 13.59 -9.35 7.36
N ALA A 214 13.28 -10.60 7.01
CA ALA A 214 12.43 -10.89 5.88
C ALA A 214 10.95 -10.84 6.30
N GLY A 215 10.14 -10.13 5.54
CA GLY A 215 8.69 -10.22 5.61
C GLY A 215 8.19 -11.63 5.27
N LEU A 216 6.95 -11.92 5.65
CA LEU A 216 6.29 -13.18 5.31
C LEU A 216 6.16 -13.35 3.78
N LEU A 217 5.81 -12.28 3.08
CA LEU A 217 5.73 -12.26 1.63
C LEU A 217 7.02 -11.64 1.09
N LYS A 218 7.67 -12.34 0.16
CA LYS A 218 8.89 -11.86 -0.47
C LYS A 218 8.97 -12.29 -1.92
N GLY A 219 9.60 -11.47 -2.75
CA GLY A 219 9.91 -11.78 -4.14
C GLY A 219 10.51 -13.17 -4.33
N ASN A 220 9.97 -13.92 -5.31
CA ASN A 220 10.38 -15.27 -5.68
C ASN A 220 10.47 -16.29 -4.52
N THR A 221 9.86 -16.02 -3.37
CA THR A 221 9.97 -16.86 -2.18
C THR A 221 8.59 -17.36 -1.78
N LEU A 222 8.44 -18.69 -1.68
CA LEU A 222 7.17 -19.28 -1.27
C LEU A 222 7.19 -19.58 0.22
N ARG A 223 6.17 -19.09 0.91
CA ARG A 223 5.95 -19.34 2.33
C ARG A 223 4.57 -19.91 2.55
N ARG A 224 4.47 -20.85 3.46
CA ARG A 224 3.22 -21.48 3.87
C ARG A 224 2.76 -20.83 5.16
N ILE A 225 1.47 -20.92 5.45
CA ILE A 225 0.96 -20.47 6.76
C ILE A 225 1.65 -21.20 7.92
N ALA A 226 2.04 -22.47 7.71
CA ALA A 226 2.78 -23.27 8.69
C ALA A 226 4.23 -22.82 8.94
N ASP A 227 4.80 -21.97 8.06
CA ASP A 227 6.15 -21.44 8.25
C ASP A 227 6.14 -20.22 9.21
N VAL A 228 4.96 -19.69 9.56
CA VAL A 228 4.77 -18.57 10.50
C VAL A 228 4.83 -19.09 11.93
N THR A 229 6.03 -19.17 12.52
CA THR A 229 6.23 -19.70 13.87
C THR A 229 6.04 -18.67 14.98
N ASP A 230 6.04 -17.38 14.65
CA ASP A 230 5.96 -16.28 15.63
C ASP A 230 4.51 -15.87 15.94
N GLY A 231 3.56 -16.58 15.32
CA GLY A 231 2.12 -16.42 15.47
C GLY A 231 1.50 -15.67 14.31
N THR A 232 0.52 -16.29 13.65
CA THR A 232 -0.15 -15.70 12.48
C THR A 232 -0.92 -14.40 12.80
N SER A 233 -1.30 -14.19 14.05
CA SER A 233 -1.94 -12.96 14.53
C SER A 233 -0.94 -11.83 14.87
N ASN A 234 0.37 -12.13 14.83
CA ASN A 234 1.45 -11.19 15.17
C ASN A 234 2.31 -10.82 13.95
N THR A 235 2.24 -11.60 12.87
CA THR A 235 2.97 -11.35 11.63
C THR A 235 2.13 -10.56 10.64
N ILE A 236 2.64 -9.42 10.18
CA ILE A 236 2.05 -8.59 9.13
C ILE A 236 2.18 -9.31 7.79
N LEU A 237 1.08 -9.29 7.02
CA LEU A 237 0.98 -9.85 5.69
C LEU A 237 1.02 -8.75 4.62
N ILE A 238 0.24 -7.68 4.82
CA ILE A 238 0.18 -6.52 3.92
C ILE A 238 -0.13 -5.25 4.71
N SER A 239 0.38 -4.12 4.25
CA SER A 239 0.30 -2.83 4.91
C SER A 239 -0.34 -1.77 4.02
N GLU A 240 -0.87 -0.71 4.65
CA GLU A 240 -1.16 0.54 3.93
C GLU A 240 0.15 1.20 3.45
N ASP A 241 0.15 1.58 2.17
CA ASP A 241 1.18 2.40 1.52
C ASP A 241 0.46 3.39 0.60
N ALA A 242 -0.22 4.33 1.25
CA ALA A 242 -1.25 5.15 0.66
C ALA A 242 -0.71 6.44 0.04
N GLY A 243 -1.38 6.93 -1.00
CA GLY A 243 -1.06 8.17 -1.69
C GLY A 243 -0.32 7.98 -3.00
N ARG A 244 0.08 6.74 -3.34
CA ARG A 244 0.77 6.42 -4.59
C ARG A 244 -0.08 6.84 -5.82
N PRO A 245 0.52 7.32 -6.92
CA PRO A 245 1.96 7.46 -7.14
C PRO A 245 2.58 8.65 -6.43
N ASP A 246 1.78 9.60 -5.97
CA ASP A 246 2.27 10.84 -5.36
C ASP A 246 3.12 10.53 -4.12
N PHE A 247 4.16 11.34 -3.95
CA PHE A 247 5.12 11.14 -2.89
C PHE A 247 4.80 12.03 -1.69
N PHE A 248 4.72 11.47 -0.49
CA PHE A 248 4.39 12.21 0.71
C PHE A 248 5.46 12.06 1.79
N VAL A 249 5.75 13.16 2.48
CA VAL A 249 6.57 13.16 3.68
C VAL A 249 5.87 13.96 4.77
N GLN A 250 5.62 13.32 5.91
CA GLN A 250 4.98 13.93 7.08
C GLN A 250 3.66 14.65 6.74
N GLY A 251 2.80 13.99 5.95
CA GLY A 251 1.52 14.50 5.47
C GLY A 251 1.62 15.50 4.30
N ARG A 252 2.81 15.85 3.83
CA ARG A 252 3.01 16.82 2.75
C ARG A 252 3.40 16.13 1.45
N GLN A 253 2.61 16.37 0.40
CA GLN A 253 2.96 15.96 -0.96
C GLN A 253 4.20 16.71 -1.45
N LEU A 254 5.15 15.98 -2.04
CA LEU A 254 6.31 16.54 -2.70
C LEU A 254 6.08 16.65 -4.20
N THR A 255 6.79 17.59 -4.82
CA THR A 255 6.78 17.80 -6.27
C THR A 255 7.94 17.05 -6.90
N TYR A 256 7.67 16.23 -7.90
CA TYR A 256 8.73 15.54 -8.63
C TYR A 256 9.74 16.52 -9.27
N GLY A 257 11.01 16.12 -9.30
CA GLY A 257 12.11 16.92 -9.86
C GLY A 257 12.59 18.05 -8.94
N GLN A 258 11.99 18.25 -7.77
CA GLN A 258 12.43 19.25 -6.78
C GLN A 258 13.36 18.63 -5.73
N SER A 259 14.59 19.12 -5.58
CA SER A 259 15.47 18.68 -4.49
C SER A 259 14.96 19.13 -3.12
N TYR A 260 14.94 18.20 -2.16
CA TYR A 260 14.64 18.48 -0.75
C TYR A 260 15.89 18.15 0.10
N PRO A 261 16.50 19.14 0.81
CA PRO A 261 17.78 18.94 1.52
C PRO A 261 17.78 17.86 2.61
N TRP A 262 16.60 17.47 3.09
CA TRP A 262 16.41 16.48 4.14
C TRP A 262 16.04 15.08 3.60
N TYR A 263 15.80 14.95 2.29
CA TYR A 263 15.46 13.69 1.64
C TYR A 263 16.73 12.86 1.42
N ARG A 264 16.75 11.59 1.86
CA ARG A 264 17.96 10.76 1.83
C ARG A 264 18.31 10.18 0.47
N GLY A 265 17.37 10.18 -0.48
CA GLY A 265 17.61 9.66 -1.84
C GLY A 265 18.67 10.43 -2.64
N GLY A 266 19.13 11.59 -2.16
CA GLY A 266 20.23 12.39 -2.75
C GLY A 266 19.93 12.98 -4.14
N THR A 267 18.89 12.48 -4.79
CA THR A 267 18.31 12.89 -6.06
C THR A 267 16.91 13.43 -5.80
N PRO A 268 16.42 14.38 -6.62
CA PRO A 268 15.03 14.81 -6.54
C PRO A 268 14.09 13.61 -6.70
N PRO A 269 12.95 13.59 -6.01
CA PRO A 269 11.96 12.57 -6.22
C PRO A 269 11.58 12.52 -7.70
N THR A 270 11.78 11.38 -8.34
CA THR A 270 11.36 11.19 -9.74
C THR A 270 10.29 10.13 -9.81
N GLN A 271 9.39 10.29 -10.77
CA GLN A 271 8.35 9.30 -11.03
C GLN A 271 8.93 7.93 -11.42
N ASP A 272 10.15 7.91 -11.98
CA ASP A 272 10.84 6.69 -12.40
C ASP A 272 11.61 6.00 -11.26
N ASN A 273 12.17 6.76 -10.29
CA ASN A 273 12.91 6.19 -9.14
C ASN A 273 11.99 5.82 -7.96
N GLU A 274 10.85 6.49 -7.80
CA GLU A 274 10.02 6.39 -6.57
C GLU A 274 8.53 6.13 -6.88
N GLY A 275 8.14 6.26 -8.16
CA GLY A 275 6.84 5.81 -8.67
C GLY A 275 6.83 4.35 -9.12
N SER A 276 8.00 3.67 -9.12
CA SER A 276 8.07 2.21 -9.17
C SER A 276 7.29 1.66 -7.97
N GLY A 277 6.30 0.81 -8.25
CA GLY A 277 5.41 0.26 -7.24
C GLY A 277 4.09 0.96 -7.04
N ALA A 278 3.85 2.07 -7.73
CA ALA A 278 2.58 2.76 -7.60
C ALA A 278 1.41 1.96 -8.17
N GLY A 279 1.64 1.20 -9.25
CA GLY A 279 0.60 0.41 -9.92
C GLY A 279 0.30 -0.90 -9.20
N TRP A 280 -0.97 -1.27 -9.05
CA TRP A 280 -1.31 -2.55 -8.40
C TRP A 280 -0.73 -3.78 -9.13
N ALA A 281 -0.57 -3.71 -10.45
CA ALA A 281 0.00 -4.80 -11.26
C ALA A 281 1.53 -4.79 -11.29
N ASP A 282 2.14 -3.72 -10.78
CA ASP A 282 3.58 -3.53 -10.79
C ASP A 282 4.24 -4.48 -9.79
N TYR A 283 5.35 -5.12 -10.19
CA TYR A 283 6.12 -5.97 -9.28
C TYR A 283 6.64 -5.17 -8.09
N GLY A 284 6.83 -3.85 -8.26
CA GLY A 284 7.21 -2.95 -7.19
C GLY A 284 6.08 -2.63 -6.20
N SER A 285 4.89 -3.26 -6.29
CA SER A 285 3.79 -3.10 -5.32
C SER A 285 4.14 -3.74 -3.96
N GLU A 286 5.29 -3.33 -3.44
CA GLU A 286 6.01 -3.76 -2.27
C GLU A 286 6.89 -2.61 -1.77
N PHE A 287 7.34 -2.73 -0.54
CA PHE A 287 8.36 -1.87 0.01
C PHE A 287 9.19 -2.62 1.04
N PHE A 288 10.40 -2.11 1.23
CA PHE A 288 11.36 -2.61 2.19
C PHE A 288 11.72 -1.48 3.15
N THR A 289 11.37 -1.63 4.43
CA THR A 289 11.50 -0.58 5.44
C THR A 289 12.97 -0.20 5.68
N ASP A 290 13.34 1.01 5.28
CA ASP A 290 14.70 1.56 5.42
C ASP A 290 14.78 2.85 6.29
N GLY A 291 13.63 3.42 6.64
CA GLY A 291 13.52 4.62 7.48
C GLY A 291 13.51 5.96 6.74
N ASP A 292 13.91 6.01 5.47
CA ASP A 292 14.23 7.24 4.73
C ASP A 292 15.03 8.27 5.60
N GLY A 293 15.91 7.77 6.47
CA GLY A 293 16.71 8.57 7.40
C GLY A 293 16.00 9.10 8.64
N SER A 294 14.71 8.80 8.78
CA SER A 294 13.97 8.87 10.02
C SER A 294 13.95 7.48 10.66
N ASN A 295 14.22 7.39 11.95
CA ASN A 295 14.15 6.11 12.64
C ASN A 295 12.70 5.65 12.88
N LYS A 296 11.77 6.01 11.98
CA LYS A 296 10.35 5.68 12.07
C LYS A 296 10.05 4.48 11.16
N HIS A 297 9.00 3.75 11.50
CA HIS A 297 8.48 2.64 10.69
C HIS A 297 7.19 3.03 9.94
N THR A 298 6.56 4.15 10.29
CA THR A 298 5.24 4.52 9.78
C THR A 298 5.08 6.04 9.70
N ASN A 299 4.41 6.50 8.64
CA ASN A 299 3.98 7.88 8.41
C ASN A 299 5.11 8.93 8.41
N PHE A 300 6.36 8.52 8.16
CA PHE A 300 7.42 9.47 7.87
C PHE A 300 7.43 9.82 6.39
N SER A 301 7.74 8.87 5.52
CA SER A 301 7.67 9.02 4.08
C SER A 301 6.81 7.92 3.47
N SER A 302 6.26 8.17 2.29
CA SER A 302 5.72 7.11 1.42
C SER A 302 6.81 6.50 0.54
N ASN A 303 8.09 6.64 0.92
CA ASN A 303 9.22 5.97 0.30
C ASN A 303 9.51 4.72 1.10
N ASN A 304 9.33 3.56 0.51
CA ASN A 304 9.87 2.33 1.10
C ASN A 304 9.45 2.09 2.57
N GLU A 305 8.29 2.58 3.01
CA GLU A 305 7.83 2.55 4.40
C GLU A 305 6.30 2.52 4.45
N VAL A 306 5.75 2.09 5.58
CA VAL A 306 4.30 2.14 5.84
C VAL A 306 3.82 3.59 5.82
N TYR A 307 2.82 3.88 4.99
CA TYR A 307 2.24 5.22 4.91
C TYR A 307 0.72 5.19 4.86
N ALA A 308 0.08 5.96 5.73
CA ALA A 308 -1.37 6.08 5.81
C ALA A 308 -1.78 7.52 6.12
N PHE A 309 -2.97 7.89 5.67
CA PHE A 309 -3.59 9.18 5.99
C PHE A 309 -4.47 9.10 7.25
N HIS A 310 -4.14 8.17 8.15
CA HIS A 310 -4.81 7.99 9.43
C HIS A 310 -3.98 8.59 10.56
N PRO A 311 -4.57 9.39 11.46
CA PRO A 311 -3.84 9.95 12.58
C PRO A 311 -3.23 8.87 13.49
N GLY A 312 -1.90 8.90 13.65
CA GLY A 312 -1.19 8.14 14.67
C GLY A 312 -0.81 6.70 14.31
N GLY A 313 -0.92 6.28 13.05
CA GLY A 313 -0.57 4.93 12.62
C GLY A 313 -1.18 4.53 11.28
N ALA A 314 -1.16 3.24 11.00
CA ALA A 314 -1.66 2.64 9.76
C ALA A 314 -2.39 1.32 10.05
N ASN A 315 -3.27 0.90 9.15
CA ASN A 315 -3.88 -0.43 9.20
C ASN A 315 -3.00 -1.45 8.47
N HIS A 316 -2.95 -2.66 9.03
CA HIS A 316 -2.22 -3.80 8.50
C HIS A 316 -3.11 -5.03 8.53
N ALA A 317 -3.06 -5.85 7.48
CA ALA A 317 -3.60 -7.20 7.55
C ALA A 317 -2.49 -8.14 8.05
N PHE A 318 -2.87 -9.07 8.93
CA PHE A 318 -1.98 -10.05 9.52
C PHE A 318 -2.13 -11.40 8.81
N ALA A 319 -1.18 -12.31 9.03
CA ALA A 319 -1.14 -13.61 8.38
C ALA A 319 -2.37 -14.49 8.69
N ASP A 320 -3.09 -14.24 9.79
CA ASP A 320 -4.36 -14.89 10.12
C ASP A 320 -5.60 -14.26 9.45
N GLY A 321 -5.42 -13.19 8.66
CA GLY A 321 -6.48 -12.45 7.98
C GLY A 321 -7.19 -11.40 8.84
N SER A 322 -6.78 -11.24 10.09
CA SER A 322 -7.21 -10.11 10.93
C SER A 322 -6.61 -8.79 10.41
N VAL A 323 -7.25 -7.68 10.75
CA VAL A 323 -6.77 -6.34 10.41
C VAL A 323 -6.67 -5.52 11.68
N HIS A 324 -5.48 -5.02 11.97
CA HIS A 324 -5.20 -4.21 13.15
C HIS A 324 -4.61 -2.87 12.74
N PHE A 325 -4.83 -1.88 13.60
CA PHE A 325 -4.20 -0.58 13.46
C PHE A 325 -2.98 -0.54 14.37
N VAL A 326 -1.82 -0.40 13.76
CA VAL A 326 -0.53 -0.33 14.45
C VAL A 326 -0.16 1.13 14.61
N LYS A 327 0.13 1.55 15.84
CA LYS A 327 0.48 2.96 16.09
C LYS A 327 1.86 3.29 15.56
N GLU A 328 2.05 4.50 15.06
CA GLU A 328 3.38 5.02 14.68
C GLU A 328 4.32 5.20 15.88
N SER A 329 3.80 5.07 17.10
CA SER A 329 4.54 5.14 18.36
C SER A 329 4.99 3.77 18.88
N VAL A 330 4.71 2.69 18.15
CA VAL A 330 5.16 1.35 18.51
C VAL A 330 6.68 1.32 18.55
N ALA A 331 7.25 0.56 19.48
CA ALA A 331 8.70 0.45 19.56
C ALA A 331 9.24 -0.15 18.26
N PRO A 332 10.30 0.41 17.64
CA PRO A 332 10.89 -0.11 16.40
C PRO A 332 11.21 -1.62 16.44
N ALA A 333 11.66 -2.13 17.60
CA ALA A 333 11.91 -3.56 17.78
C ALA A 333 10.63 -4.42 17.70
N VAL A 334 9.50 -3.90 18.19
CA VAL A 334 8.20 -4.58 18.11
C VAL A 334 7.69 -4.55 16.67
N PHE A 335 7.83 -3.43 15.97
CA PHE A 335 7.50 -3.36 14.55
C PHE A 335 8.33 -4.37 13.74
N ALA A 336 9.64 -4.47 14.01
CA ALA A 336 10.49 -5.46 13.36
C ALA A 336 10.08 -6.91 13.62
N ALA A 337 9.69 -7.21 14.85
CA ALA A 337 9.15 -8.52 15.20
C ALA A 337 7.82 -8.82 14.48
N MET A 338 6.98 -7.80 14.19
CA MET A 338 5.74 -7.98 13.43
C MET A 338 5.99 -8.23 11.94
N ILE A 339 7.11 -7.78 11.38
CA ILE A 339 7.50 -8.08 9.98
C ILE A 339 8.12 -9.49 9.88
N SER A 340 8.92 -9.89 10.88
CA SER A 340 9.41 -11.26 11.00
C SER A 340 8.25 -12.27 11.11
N TYR A 341 8.49 -13.46 10.60
CA TYR A 341 7.54 -14.57 10.68
C TYR A 341 8.11 -15.81 11.38
N ASN A 342 9.43 -15.88 11.60
CA ASN A 342 10.09 -17.08 12.13
C ASN A 342 11.35 -16.89 12.98
N ALA A 343 11.54 -15.74 13.64
CA ALA A 343 12.68 -15.49 14.52
C ALA A 343 12.40 -15.77 16.01
N GLY A 344 11.20 -16.22 16.34
CA GLY A 344 10.81 -16.70 17.67
C GLY A 344 10.38 -15.59 18.63
N GLU A 345 10.09 -14.39 18.13
CA GLU A 345 9.64 -13.27 18.94
C GLU A 345 8.22 -13.49 19.47
N ILE A 346 8.00 -13.15 20.74
CA ILE A 346 6.66 -13.14 21.34
C ILE A 346 6.23 -11.69 21.50
N ILE A 347 5.22 -11.29 20.73
CA ILE A 347 4.60 -9.98 20.81
C ILE A 347 3.30 -10.10 21.57
N SER A 348 3.11 -9.22 22.55
CA SER A 348 1.85 -9.11 23.31
C SER A 348 0.96 -8.04 22.67
N ALA A 349 -0.36 -8.26 22.68
CA ALA A 349 -1.34 -7.39 22.03
C ALA A 349 -1.40 -5.96 22.59
N ASP A 350 -0.81 -5.69 23.77
CA ASP A 350 -0.68 -4.35 24.35
C ASP A 350 0.51 -3.55 23.78
N GLN A 351 1.37 -4.20 23.01
CA GLN A 351 2.60 -3.60 22.47
C GLN A 351 2.39 -2.87 21.12
N TYR A 352 1.23 -3.01 20.47
CA TYR A 352 0.96 -2.39 19.17
C TYR A 352 -0.37 -1.62 19.03
#